data_AF-A0A3D5AJK6-F1
#
_entry.id   AF-A0A3D5AJK6-F1
#
_cell.length_a   1.000
_cell.length_b   1.000
_cell.length_c   1.000
_cell.angle_alpha   90.00
_cell.angle_beta   90.00
_cell.angle_gamma   90.00
#
_symmetry.space_group_name_H-M   'P 1'
#
loop_
_entity.id
_entity.type
_entity.pdbx_description
1 polymer ?
#
loop_
_entity_poly.entity_id
_entity_poly.type
_entity_poly.pdbx_seq_one_letter_code
_entity_poly.pdbx_strand_id
1 'polypeptide(L)'
;MKTPLSPEARALARLLSTRRSVLGAGALVLAGGALAACGTKGTSTNPSGSAGPKCTPAADVSASERRVVFSNWTGYLDEDEKNVEEHPTLKAFTTKTGIEVKYTADINDNNEFYGKIRAQLAACQTIDRDIVVFTDWMAARFIRNGWAQKLSLDKAPNFVKNLAPSMKGRDFDPKQEYAMPWQAGMTGIAVNTNVTKEVRTIDELLTRPDLKGKVTCLTEMHDT
;
A
#
# COMPACT_ATOMS: atom_id res chain seq x y z
N MET A 1 -57.05 -65.47 -8.70
CA MET A 1 -57.35 -64.67 -9.91
C MET A 1 -56.93 -63.24 -9.60
N LYS A 2 -55.77 -62.76 -10.11
CA LYS A 2 -55.18 -61.47 -9.70
C LYS A 2 -55.64 -60.37 -10.66
N THR A 3 -56.34 -59.39 -10.12
CA THR A 3 -56.86 -58.21 -10.84
C THR A 3 -55.69 -57.40 -11.43
N PRO A 4 -55.74 -56.96 -12.71
CA PRO A 4 -54.67 -56.15 -13.28
C PRO A 4 -54.66 -54.74 -12.70
N LEU A 5 -53.45 -54.22 -12.47
CA LEU A 5 -53.21 -52.89 -11.89
C LEU A 5 -53.80 -51.78 -12.78
N SER A 6 -54.29 -50.71 -12.14
CA SER A 6 -54.85 -49.52 -12.79
C SER A 6 -53.80 -48.78 -13.65
N PRO A 7 -54.23 -47.95 -14.62
CA PRO A 7 -53.31 -47.19 -15.48
C PRO A 7 -52.35 -46.28 -14.69
N GLU A 8 -52.82 -45.71 -13.58
CA GLU A 8 -52.03 -44.83 -12.71
C GLU A 8 -50.94 -45.59 -11.93
N ALA A 9 -51.23 -46.81 -11.47
CA ALA A 9 -50.24 -47.66 -10.82
C ALA A 9 -49.13 -48.13 -11.80
N ARG A 10 -49.45 -48.26 -13.10
CA ARG A 10 -48.46 -48.57 -14.14
C ARG A 10 -47.57 -47.37 -14.50
N ALA A 11 -48.06 -46.14 -14.33
CA ALA A 11 -47.27 -44.93 -14.52
C ALA A 11 -46.22 -44.74 -13.40
N LEU A 12 -46.61 -44.97 -12.14
CA LEU A 12 -45.70 -44.91 -10.98
C LEU A 12 -44.63 -46.00 -11.01
N ALA A 13 -44.96 -47.22 -11.45
CA ALA A 13 -43.99 -48.31 -11.59
C ALA A 13 -42.96 -48.06 -12.70
N ARG A 14 -43.31 -47.29 -13.75
CA ARG A 14 -42.36 -46.92 -14.82
C ARG A 14 -41.43 -45.77 -14.44
N LEU A 15 -41.85 -44.90 -13.52
CA LEU A 15 -41.00 -43.82 -12.96
C LEU A 15 -39.90 -44.34 -12.03
N LEU A 16 -40.05 -45.55 -11.50
CA LEU A 16 -39.09 -46.18 -10.57
C LEU A 16 -38.10 -47.14 -11.26
N SER A 17 -38.18 -47.31 -12.58
CA SER A 17 -37.36 -48.31 -13.30
C SER A 17 -36.32 -47.73 -14.25
N THR A 18 -36.14 -46.41 -14.29
CA THR A 18 -34.96 -45.79 -14.91
C THR A 18 -33.89 -45.56 -13.85
N ARG A 19 -32.65 -45.99 -14.16
CA ARG A 19 -31.47 -45.97 -13.28
C ARG A 19 -30.97 -44.57 -12.87
N ARG A 20 -31.85 -43.56 -12.83
CA ARG A 20 -31.50 -42.14 -12.68
C ARG A 20 -32.09 -41.46 -11.44
N SER A 21 -32.89 -42.15 -10.63
CA SER A 21 -33.48 -41.61 -9.39
C SER A 21 -32.86 -42.15 -8.09
N VAL A 22 -31.89 -43.07 -8.16
CA VAL A 22 -31.23 -43.65 -6.96
C VAL A 22 -30.01 -42.85 -6.49
N LEU A 23 -29.55 -41.84 -7.25
CA LEU A 23 -28.52 -40.89 -6.81
C LEU A 23 -29.09 -39.54 -6.32
N GLY A 24 -30.41 -39.45 -6.12
CA GLY A 24 -31.09 -38.21 -5.72
C GLY A 24 -31.50 -38.12 -4.24
N ALA A 25 -31.44 -39.21 -3.48
CA ALA A 25 -31.98 -39.25 -2.11
C ALA A 25 -30.97 -39.75 -1.03
N GLY A 26 -29.69 -39.90 -1.38
CA GLY A 26 -28.65 -40.42 -0.46
C GLY A 26 -27.56 -39.42 -0.03
N ALA A 27 -27.55 -38.19 -0.53
CA ALA A 27 -26.44 -37.24 -0.32
C ALA A 27 -26.81 -36.01 0.54
N LEU A 28 -27.80 -36.13 1.43
CA LEU A 28 -28.30 -35.01 2.24
C LEU A 28 -27.81 -35.00 3.71
N VAL A 29 -26.80 -35.80 4.08
CA VAL A 29 -26.32 -35.86 5.49
C VAL A 29 -24.81 -35.63 5.69
N LEU A 30 -23.99 -35.39 4.65
CA LEU A 30 -22.53 -35.20 4.85
C LEU A 30 -21.90 -33.92 4.26
N ALA A 31 -22.69 -32.92 3.86
CA ALA A 31 -22.14 -31.67 3.29
C ALA A 31 -22.45 -30.40 4.10
N GLY A 32 -22.71 -30.51 5.40
CA GLY A 32 -23.04 -29.36 6.27
C GLY A 32 -21.85 -28.57 6.85
N GLY A 33 -20.61 -29.01 6.63
CA GLY A 33 -19.44 -28.47 7.36
C GLY A 33 -18.50 -27.54 6.57
N ALA A 34 -18.62 -27.41 5.25
CA ALA A 34 -17.56 -26.80 4.43
C ALA A 34 -17.95 -25.51 3.69
N LEU A 35 -19.10 -24.89 3.99
CA LEU A 35 -19.54 -23.63 3.36
C LEU A 35 -19.71 -22.45 4.34
N ALA A 36 -19.20 -22.54 5.57
CA ALA A 36 -19.19 -21.42 6.51
C ALA A 36 -18.08 -20.38 6.27
N ALA A 37 -17.29 -20.49 5.19
CA ALA A 37 -16.16 -19.59 4.93
C ALA A 37 -16.48 -18.39 4.01
N CYS A 38 -17.68 -18.31 3.43
CA CYS A 38 -18.09 -17.17 2.60
C CYS A 38 -19.49 -16.67 3.02
N GLY A 39 -19.59 -16.12 4.23
CA GLY A 39 -20.79 -15.45 4.71
C GLY A 39 -20.42 -14.14 5.39
N THR A 40 -20.53 -13.04 4.66
CA THR A 40 -20.51 -11.69 5.23
C THR A 40 -21.70 -11.51 6.18
N LYS A 41 -21.49 -11.78 7.46
CA LYS A 41 -22.40 -11.30 8.50
C LYS A 41 -22.18 -9.80 8.66
N GLY A 42 -23.12 -9.04 8.10
CA GLY A 42 -23.35 -7.67 8.51
C GLY A 42 -23.62 -7.65 10.02
N THR A 43 -22.78 -6.91 10.74
CA THR A 43 -22.99 -6.63 12.16
C THR A 43 -22.73 -5.15 12.37
N SER A 44 -23.80 -4.47 12.76
CA SER A 44 -23.84 -3.44 13.81
C SER A 44 -22.80 -2.31 13.74
N THR A 45 -23.32 -1.11 13.53
CA THR A 45 -22.71 0.17 13.91
C THR A 45 -22.22 0.14 15.36
N ASN A 46 -20.93 -0.16 15.52
CA ASN A 46 -20.10 0.20 16.67
C ASN A 46 -18.84 0.87 16.10
N PRO A 47 -18.44 2.06 16.57
CA PRO A 47 -17.26 2.77 16.07
C PRO A 47 -15.98 2.19 16.71
N SER A 48 -15.80 0.88 16.60
CA SER A 48 -14.54 0.21 16.92
C SER A 48 -14.20 -0.60 15.68
N GLY A 49 -13.42 0.02 14.79
CA GLY A 49 -12.95 -0.63 13.57
C GLY A 49 -12.29 -1.95 13.93
N SER A 50 -12.71 -3.03 13.27
CA SER A 50 -12.02 -4.31 13.29
C SER A 50 -10.58 -4.08 12.84
N ALA A 51 -9.69 -3.89 13.81
CA ALA A 51 -8.26 -3.85 13.56
C ALA A 51 -7.91 -5.18 12.92
N GLY A 52 -7.31 -5.14 11.73
CA GLY A 52 -6.71 -6.31 11.11
C GLY A 52 -5.68 -6.96 12.05
N PRO A 53 -5.07 -8.09 11.64
CA PRO A 53 -4.03 -8.72 12.45
C PRO A 53 -2.97 -7.68 12.82
N LYS A 54 -2.62 -7.62 14.10
CA LYS A 54 -1.55 -6.74 14.58
C LYS A 54 -0.22 -7.35 14.17
N CYS A 55 0.43 -6.74 13.19
CA CYS A 55 1.72 -7.21 12.72
C CYS A 55 2.78 -7.09 13.83
N THR A 56 3.65 -8.08 13.91
CA THR A 56 4.84 -8.04 14.77
C THR A 56 6.00 -7.42 14.00
N PRO A 57 6.90 -6.66 14.66
CA PRO A 57 8.13 -6.21 14.05
C PRO A 57 8.91 -7.37 13.42
N ALA A 58 9.58 -7.11 12.29
CA ALA A 58 10.45 -8.09 11.65
C ALA A 58 11.64 -8.43 12.58
N ALA A 59 12.18 -9.64 12.45
CA ALA A 59 13.40 -10.01 13.15
C ALA A 59 14.57 -9.16 12.62
N ASP A 60 15.35 -8.58 13.53
CA ASP A 60 16.56 -7.84 13.16
C ASP A 60 17.65 -8.83 12.73
N VAL A 61 17.98 -8.82 11.44
CA VAL A 61 19.03 -9.65 10.82
C VAL A 61 20.24 -8.83 10.39
N SER A 62 20.33 -7.55 10.78
CA SER A 62 21.36 -6.60 10.32
C SER A 62 22.80 -7.02 10.66
N ALA A 63 23.00 -7.88 11.66
CA ALA A 63 24.31 -8.42 12.01
C ALA A 63 24.86 -9.38 10.95
N SER A 64 23.98 -10.13 10.27
CA SER A 64 24.34 -11.14 9.26
C SER A 64 24.04 -10.67 7.83
N GLU A 65 22.99 -9.88 7.63
CA GLU A 65 22.61 -9.35 6.33
C GLU A 65 23.07 -7.89 6.22
N ARG A 66 24.14 -7.66 5.46
CA ARG A 66 24.68 -6.32 5.18
C ARG A 66 24.05 -5.74 3.92
N ARG A 67 22.73 -5.63 3.91
CA ARG A 67 21.97 -5.09 2.79
C ARG A 67 20.78 -4.29 3.28
N VAL A 68 20.39 -3.27 2.52
CA VAL A 68 19.15 -2.53 2.72
C VAL A 68 18.43 -2.35 1.38
N VAL A 69 17.11 -2.56 1.36
CA VAL A 69 16.25 -2.32 0.21
C VAL A 69 15.47 -1.02 0.42
N PHE A 70 15.70 -0.06 -0.46
CA PHE A 70 15.27 1.32 -0.29
C PHE A 70 14.41 1.77 -1.48
N SER A 71 13.11 1.97 -1.23
CA SER A 71 12.18 2.61 -2.14
C SER A 71 12.06 4.11 -1.88
N ASN A 72 12.17 4.90 -2.94
CA ASN A 72 12.10 6.35 -2.87
C ASN A 72 11.40 6.93 -4.11
N TRP A 73 11.25 8.25 -4.11
CA TRP A 73 10.74 9.01 -5.24
C TRP A 73 11.78 9.16 -6.35
N THR A 74 11.29 9.31 -7.57
CA THR A 74 12.11 9.70 -8.72
C THR A 74 12.76 11.06 -8.50
N GLY A 75 14.06 11.19 -8.76
CA GLY A 75 14.83 12.44 -8.60
C GLY A 75 15.15 12.85 -7.16
N TYR A 76 14.92 11.99 -6.17
CA TYR A 76 15.15 12.29 -4.73
C TYR A 76 16.55 11.88 -4.23
N LEU A 77 17.42 11.45 -5.13
CA LEU A 77 18.81 11.09 -4.85
C LEU A 77 19.69 11.57 -6.01
N ASP A 78 20.98 11.76 -5.75
CA ASP A 78 21.94 12.21 -6.76
C ASP A 78 22.14 11.15 -7.85
N GLU A 79 22.14 11.57 -9.10
CA GLU A 79 22.32 10.72 -10.27
C GLU A 79 23.68 11.03 -10.92
N ASP A 80 24.40 10.01 -11.39
CA ASP A 80 25.64 10.19 -12.15
C ASP A 80 25.34 10.77 -13.54
N GLU A 81 26.17 11.73 -13.98
CA GLU A 81 26.00 12.42 -15.27
C GLU A 81 26.00 11.47 -16.48
N LYS A 82 26.65 10.30 -16.37
CA LYS A 82 26.78 9.32 -17.45
C LYS A 82 25.78 8.18 -17.33
N ASN A 83 25.23 7.95 -16.14
CA ASN A 83 24.30 6.88 -15.86
C ASN A 83 23.34 7.28 -14.74
N VAL A 84 22.11 7.63 -15.10
CA VAL A 84 21.08 8.05 -14.15
C VAL A 84 20.68 6.97 -13.14
N GLU A 85 21.01 5.70 -13.41
CA GLU A 85 20.77 4.59 -12.49
C GLU A 85 21.88 4.44 -11.43
N GLU A 86 22.99 5.17 -11.57
CA GLU A 86 24.07 5.19 -10.58
C GLU A 86 23.93 6.38 -9.64
N HIS A 87 24.01 6.12 -8.33
CA HIS A 87 23.91 7.13 -7.29
C HIS A 87 25.22 7.27 -6.52
N PRO A 88 26.02 8.34 -6.76
CA PRO A 88 27.31 8.54 -6.09
C PRO A 88 27.23 8.49 -4.56
N THR A 89 26.17 9.04 -3.95
CA THR A 89 25.96 8.98 -2.49
C THR A 89 25.83 7.55 -1.99
N LEU A 90 25.08 6.69 -2.68
CA LEU A 90 24.93 5.28 -2.28
C LEU A 90 26.24 4.52 -2.46
N LYS A 91 26.97 4.77 -3.56
CA LYS A 91 28.28 4.16 -3.79
C LYS A 91 29.28 4.52 -2.69
N ALA A 92 29.30 5.78 -2.28
CA ALA A 92 30.12 6.25 -1.17
C ALA A 92 29.71 5.60 0.16
N PHE A 93 28.39 5.47 0.40
CA PHE A 93 27.86 4.78 1.58
C PHE A 93 28.26 3.31 1.61
N THR A 94 28.05 2.56 0.52
CA THR A 94 28.44 1.14 0.40
C THR A 94 29.93 0.97 0.58
N THR A 95 30.75 1.81 -0.05
CA THR A 95 32.22 1.76 0.07
C THR A 95 32.68 1.98 1.52
N LYS A 96 32.05 2.90 2.25
CA LYS A 96 32.42 3.23 3.63
C LYS A 96 31.94 2.19 4.64
N THR A 97 30.79 1.57 4.41
CA THR A 97 30.11 0.73 5.41
C THR A 97 30.17 -0.76 5.09
N GLY A 98 30.38 -1.11 3.82
CA GLY A 98 30.22 -2.47 3.31
C GLY A 98 28.75 -2.95 3.31
N ILE A 99 27.78 -2.05 3.45
CA ILE A 99 26.35 -2.36 3.37
C ILE A 99 25.88 -2.12 1.93
N GLU A 100 25.36 -3.16 1.30
CA GLU A 100 24.80 -3.07 -0.05
C GLU A 100 23.44 -2.35 -0.01
N VAL A 101 23.23 -1.43 -0.95
CA VAL A 101 21.95 -0.70 -1.07
C VAL A 101 21.26 -1.10 -2.36
N LYS A 102 20.15 -1.82 -2.26
CA LYS A 102 19.24 -2.03 -3.38
C LYS A 102 18.25 -0.87 -3.41
N TYR A 103 18.59 0.17 -4.15
CA TYR A 103 17.75 1.35 -4.33
C TYR A 103 16.79 1.18 -5.50
N THR A 104 15.58 1.72 -5.39
CA THR A 104 14.64 1.81 -6.49
C THR A 104 13.81 3.08 -6.34
N ALA A 105 13.82 3.91 -7.38
CA ALA A 105 12.92 5.06 -7.50
C ALA A 105 11.56 4.60 -8.06
N ASP A 106 10.81 3.80 -7.29
CA ASP A 106 9.53 3.20 -7.71
C ASP A 106 8.28 3.92 -7.14
N ILE A 107 8.48 5.06 -6.46
CA ILE A 107 7.41 5.90 -5.94
C ILE A 107 7.23 7.11 -6.85
N ASN A 108 6.14 7.14 -7.61
CA ASN A 108 5.74 8.30 -8.41
C ASN A 108 4.49 9.00 -7.83
N ASP A 109 3.78 8.32 -6.94
CA ASP A 109 2.48 8.69 -6.39
C ASP A 109 2.28 7.85 -5.11
N ASN A 110 1.89 8.48 -4.00
CA ASN A 110 1.76 7.76 -2.73
C ASN A 110 0.66 6.69 -2.83
N ASN A 111 -0.49 7.02 -3.43
CA ASN A 111 -1.62 6.11 -3.53
C ASN A 111 -1.34 4.92 -4.45
N GLU A 112 -0.64 5.12 -5.56
CA GLU A 112 -0.22 4.06 -6.48
C GLU A 112 0.70 3.08 -5.76
N PHE A 113 1.78 3.58 -5.14
CA PHE A 113 2.72 2.73 -4.42
C PHE A 113 2.05 2.01 -3.24
N TYR A 114 1.25 2.73 -2.44
CA TYR A 114 0.45 2.14 -1.37
C TYR A 114 -0.50 1.07 -1.88
N GLY A 115 -1.14 1.29 -3.04
CA GLY A 115 -2.02 0.34 -3.70
C GLY A 115 -1.35 -1.00 -3.97
N LYS A 116 -0.07 -0.98 -4.38
CA LYS A 116 0.74 -2.17 -4.66
C LYS A 116 1.02 -2.98 -3.39
N ILE A 117 1.27 -2.33 -2.25
CA ILE A 117 1.83 -3.00 -1.06
C ILE A 117 0.83 -3.21 0.10
N ARG A 118 -0.29 -2.48 0.12
CA ARG A 118 -1.24 -2.48 1.25
C ARG A 118 -1.83 -3.85 1.57
N ALA A 119 -2.03 -4.71 0.58
CA ALA A 119 -2.63 -6.03 0.78
C ALA A 119 -1.67 -6.96 1.54
N GLN A 120 -0.39 -6.94 1.15
CA GLN A 120 0.68 -7.67 1.84
C GLN A 120 0.82 -7.18 3.29
N LEU A 121 0.91 -5.86 3.50
CA LEU A 121 1.04 -5.31 4.86
C LEU A 121 -0.18 -5.59 5.74
N ALA A 122 -1.40 -5.52 5.19
CA ALA A 122 -2.62 -5.88 5.91
C ALA A 122 -2.67 -7.37 6.29
N ALA A 123 -1.97 -8.23 5.53
CA ALA A 123 -1.79 -9.65 5.83
C ALA A 123 -0.51 -9.93 6.65
N CYS A 124 0.18 -8.88 7.13
CA CYS A 124 1.47 -8.98 7.83
C CYS A 124 2.55 -9.74 7.05
N GLN A 125 2.55 -9.58 5.73
CA GLN A 125 3.55 -10.10 4.82
C GLN A 125 4.60 -9.04 4.51
N THR A 126 5.81 -9.51 4.22
CA THR A 126 6.89 -8.66 3.69
C THR A 126 6.46 -7.97 2.39
N ILE A 127 6.92 -6.75 2.20
CA ILE A 127 6.85 -5.99 0.94
C ILE A 127 8.22 -5.92 0.25
N ASP A 128 9.21 -6.61 0.82
CA ASP A 128 10.61 -6.65 0.40
C ASP A 128 11.21 -5.25 0.28
N ARG A 129 10.91 -4.39 1.26
CA ARG A 129 11.47 -3.04 1.44
C ARG A 129 11.79 -2.84 2.92
N ASP A 130 12.97 -2.30 3.18
CA ASP A 130 13.41 -1.92 4.52
C ASP A 130 13.16 -0.44 4.78
N ILE A 131 13.31 0.39 3.74
CA ILE A 131 13.07 1.83 3.78
C ILE A 131 12.09 2.19 2.66
N VAL A 132 11.07 2.98 3.01
CA VAL A 132 10.12 3.57 2.07
C VAL A 132 9.96 5.04 2.41
N VAL A 133 10.13 5.92 1.43
CA VAL A 133 9.94 7.36 1.61
C VAL A 133 8.55 7.76 1.15
N PHE A 134 7.75 8.26 2.09
CA PHE A 134 6.40 8.73 1.85
C PHE A 134 6.25 10.19 2.23
N THR A 135 5.25 10.85 1.65
CA THR A 135 4.75 12.13 2.17
C THR A 135 4.16 11.92 3.58
N ASP A 136 4.23 12.94 4.42
CA ASP A 136 3.86 12.89 5.84
C ASP A 136 2.48 12.26 6.11
N TRP A 137 1.47 12.56 5.28
CA TRP A 137 0.12 12.01 5.45
C TRP A 137 0.06 10.48 5.25
N MET A 138 0.88 9.95 4.34
CA MET A 138 0.96 8.52 4.06
C MET A 138 1.82 7.82 5.11
N ALA A 139 2.94 8.44 5.54
CA ALA A 139 3.71 7.97 6.69
C ALA A 139 2.83 7.87 7.95
N ALA A 140 2.00 8.88 8.21
CA ALA A 140 1.03 8.87 9.30
C ALA A 140 0.04 7.70 9.18
N ARG A 141 -0.39 7.35 7.96
CA ARG A 141 -1.26 6.19 7.71
C ARG A 141 -0.54 4.87 8.02
N PHE A 142 0.72 4.71 7.62
CA PHE A 142 1.53 3.54 7.96
C PHE A 142 1.68 3.36 9.46
N ILE A 143 1.99 4.45 10.17
CA ILE A 143 2.15 4.45 11.63
C ILE A 143 0.82 4.07 12.32
N ARG A 144 -0.30 4.67 11.91
CA ARG A 144 -1.63 4.33 12.46
C ARG A 144 -2.01 2.87 12.22
N ASN A 145 -1.62 2.30 11.09
CA ASN A 145 -1.87 0.90 10.76
C ASN A 145 -0.90 -0.07 11.46
N GLY A 146 0.11 0.42 12.16
CA GLY A 146 1.14 -0.41 12.80
C GLY A 146 2.09 -1.08 11.81
N TRP A 147 2.29 -0.47 10.63
CA TRP A 147 3.15 -1.01 9.57
C TRP A 147 4.56 -0.41 9.58
N ALA A 148 4.82 0.58 10.45
CA ALA A 148 6.14 1.17 10.66
C ALA A 148 6.76 0.64 11.96
N GLN A 149 8.04 0.25 11.89
CA GLN A 149 8.82 -0.10 13.08
C GLN A 149 9.31 1.16 13.79
N LYS A 150 9.43 1.08 15.12
CA LYS A 150 10.08 2.15 15.89
C LYS A 150 11.57 2.27 15.55
N LEU A 151 12.03 3.49 15.40
CA LEU A 151 13.43 3.85 15.17
C LEU A 151 14.23 3.72 16.47
N SER A 152 15.45 3.17 16.36
CA SER A 152 16.44 3.22 17.45
C SER A 152 17.19 4.55 17.38
N LEU A 153 16.70 5.57 18.11
CA LEU A 153 17.25 6.93 18.03
C LEU A 153 18.69 7.05 18.54
N ASP A 154 19.10 6.16 19.44
CA ASP A 154 20.48 6.00 19.89
C ASP A 154 21.43 5.59 18.75
N LYS A 155 20.91 4.89 17.73
CA LYS A 155 21.65 4.50 16.52
C LYS A 155 21.56 5.55 15.39
N ALA A 156 20.84 6.65 15.60
CA ALA A 156 20.64 7.71 14.62
C ALA A 156 21.13 9.09 15.14
N PRO A 157 22.40 9.22 15.57
CA PRO A 157 22.88 10.45 16.21
C PRO A 157 22.82 11.67 15.29
N ASN A 158 23.02 11.48 13.98
CA ASN A 158 22.90 12.57 13.00
C ASN A 158 21.46 13.08 12.87
N PHE A 159 20.48 12.19 12.93
CA PHE A 159 19.06 12.58 12.90
C PHE A 159 18.72 13.40 14.13
N VAL A 160 19.03 12.88 15.32
CA VAL A 160 18.75 13.57 16.60
C VAL A 160 19.43 14.94 16.67
N LYS A 161 20.68 15.02 16.21
CA LYS A 161 21.50 16.23 16.28
C LYS A 161 21.08 17.30 15.27
N ASN A 162 20.84 16.92 14.01
CA ASN A 162 20.76 17.88 12.90
C ASN A 162 19.33 18.21 12.47
N LEU A 163 18.31 17.56 13.05
CA LEU A 163 16.91 17.81 12.69
C LEU A 163 16.54 19.28 12.94
N ALA A 164 16.09 19.94 11.87
CA ALA A 164 15.65 21.32 11.91
C ALA A 164 14.50 21.52 12.92
N PRO A 165 14.46 22.63 13.69
CA PRO A 165 13.41 22.88 14.66
C PRO A 165 11.99 22.80 14.08
N SER A 166 11.79 23.29 12.85
CA SER A 166 10.50 23.27 12.15
C SER A 166 10.01 21.86 11.78
N MET A 167 10.89 20.85 11.83
CA MET A 167 10.57 19.46 11.47
C MET A 167 10.40 18.57 12.71
N LYS A 168 10.49 19.13 13.92
CA LYS A 168 10.26 18.43 15.19
C LYS A 168 8.78 18.47 15.58
N GLY A 169 8.35 17.50 16.39
CA GLY A 169 7.02 17.53 16.99
C GLY A 169 5.86 17.41 16.02
N ARG A 170 6.07 16.77 14.86
CA ARG A 170 5.02 16.53 13.85
C ARG A 170 3.85 15.76 14.48
N ASP A 171 2.62 16.16 14.19
CA ASP A 171 1.41 15.63 14.86
C ASP A 171 1.27 14.10 14.77
N PHE A 172 1.73 13.50 13.66
CA PHE A 172 1.67 12.06 13.46
C PHE A 172 2.84 11.28 14.08
N ASP A 173 3.93 11.95 14.45
CA ASP A 173 5.08 11.37 15.13
C ASP A 173 5.74 12.37 16.10
N PRO A 174 5.05 12.77 17.20
CA PRO A 174 5.53 13.86 18.06
C PRO A 174 6.86 13.53 18.76
N LYS A 175 7.11 12.23 18.98
CA LYS A 175 8.33 11.72 19.62
C LYS A 175 9.45 11.40 18.63
N GLN A 176 9.22 11.55 17.32
CA GLN A 176 10.17 11.21 16.26
C GLN A 176 10.62 9.75 16.31
N GLU A 177 9.72 8.85 16.73
CA GLU A 177 10.03 7.44 16.95
C GLU A 177 9.78 6.57 15.72
N TYR A 178 9.23 7.11 14.61
CA TYR A 178 8.83 6.30 13.46
C TYR A 178 9.29 6.83 12.10
N ALA A 179 9.37 8.15 11.91
CA ALA A 179 9.67 8.74 10.61
C ALA A 179 10.85 9.71 10.69
N MET A 180 11.76 9.66 9.71
CA MET A 180 12.83 10.65 9.52
C MET A 180 12.52 11.52 8.30
N PRO A 181 12.54 12.86 8.40
CA PRO A 181 12.41 13.72 7.23
C PRO A 181 13.58 13.48 6.26
N TRP A 182 13.25 13.22 5.00
CA TRP A 182 14.21 13.03 3.92
C TRP A 182 14.45 14.34 3.17
N GLN A 183 13.39 14.87 2.57
CA GLN A 183 13.35 16.16 1.90
C GLN A 183 12.05 16.87 2.25
N ALA A 184 12.06 18.20 2.16
CA ALA A 184 10.88 19.04 2.32
C ALA A 184 10.86 20.07 1.19
N GLY A 185 9.67 20.45 0.75
CA GLY A 185 9.48 21.37 -0.36
C GLY A 185 8.14 22.10 -0.28
N MET A 186 7.77 22.73 -1.39
CA MET A 186 6.47 23.36 -1.56
C MET A 186 5.97 23.15 -2.98
N THR A 187 4.67 22.95 -3.13
CA THR A 187 4.00 23.00 -4.43
C THR A 187 3.63 24.44 -4.77
N GLY A 188 3.87 24.83 -6.02
CA GLY A 188 3.59 26.19 -6.50
C GLY A 188 3.22 26.21 -7.98
N ILE A 189 2.89 27.40 -8.47
CA ILE A 189 2.55 27.62 -9.88
C ILE A 189 3.85 27.91 -10.66
N ALA A 190 4.20 27.03 -11.59
CA ALA A 190 5.28 27.24 -12.54
C ALA A 190 4.71 27.68 -13.90
N VAL A 191 5.24 28.76 -14.48
CA VAL A 191 4.80 29.29 -15.78
C VAL A 191 5.96 29.43 -16.75
N ASN A 192 5.74 29.07 -18.01
CA ASN A 192 6.63 29.43 -19.11
C ASN A 192 6.26 30.84 -19.61
N THR A 193 7.03 31.85 -19.20
CA THR A 193 6.75 33.26 -19.51
C THR A 193 6.95 33.64 -20.98
N ASN A 194 7.54 32.76 -21.80
CA ASN A 194 7.65 32.99 -23.25
C ASN A 194 6.32 32.81 -23.97
N VAL A 195 5.35 32.10 -23.36
CA VAL A 195 4.09 31.72 -24.00
C VAL A 195 2.84 32.18 -23.23
N THR A 196 3.00 32.67 -22.00
CA THR A 196 1.90 33.24 -21.21
C THR A 196 2.39 34.38 -20.32
N LYS A 197 1.47 35.28 -19.96
CA LYS A 197 1.66 36.22 -18.86
C LYS A 197 1.67 35.46 -17.52
N GLU A 198 2.20 36.12 -16.50
CA GLU A 198 2.22 35.66 -15.11
C GLU A 198 0.83 35.15 -14.67
N VAL A 199 0.83 34.11 -13.83
CA VAL A 199 -0.36 33.52 -13.20
C VAL A 199 -0.13 33.57 -11.70
N ARG A 200 -1.01 34.26 -10.96
CA ARG A 200 -0.78 34.55 -9.54
C ARG A 200 -1.67 33.74 -8.60
N THR A 201 -2.73 33.12 -9.12
CA THR A 201 -3.73 32.40 -8.32
C THR A 201 -4.12 31.09 -8.98
N ILE A 202 -4.62 30.16 -8.16
CA ILE A 202 -5.21 28.91 -8.67
C ILE A 202 -6.45 29.20 -9.52
N ASP A 203 -7.24 30.22 -9.15
CA ASP A 203 -8.40 30.64 -9.94
C ASP A 203 -7.98 31.06 -11.35
N GLU A 204 -6.94 31.89 -11.48
CA GLU A 204 -6.41 32.26 -12.80
C GLU A 204 -5.99 31.04 -13.62
N LEU A 205 -5.35 30.05 -12.99
CA LEU A 205 -4.93 28.80 -13.62
C LEU A 205 -6.14 28.00 -14.16
N LEU A 206 -7.30 28.08 -13.50
CA LEU A 206 -8.51 27.33 -13.88
C LEU A 206 -9.48 28.09 -14.78
N THR A 207 -9.53 29.42 -14.71
CA THR A 207 -10.57 30.22 -15.37
C THR A 207 -10.10 31.02 -16.56
N ARG A 208 -8.79 31.28 -16.70
CA ARG A 208 -8.28 32.11 -17.79
C ARG A 208 -8.47 31.45 -19.16
N PRO A 209 -9.13 32.12 -20.13
CA PRO A 209 -9.38 31.52 -21.44
C PRO A 209 -8.11 31.17 -22.22
N ASP A 210 -7.02 31.92 -22.05
CA ASP A 210 -5.75 31.71 -22.76
C ASP A 210 -4.97 30.46 -22.29
N LEU A 211 -5.28 29.97 -21.09
CA LEU A 211 -4.68 28.77 -20.49
C LEU A 211 -5.45 27.48 -20.78
N LYS A 212 -6.62 27.57 -21.44
CA LYS A 212 -7.47 26.41 -21.74
C LYS A 212 -6.70 25.31 -22.49
N GLY A 213 -6.60 24.13 -21.88
CA GLY A 213 -5.90 22.96 -22.43
C GLY A 213 -4.38 23.01 -22.33
N LYS A 214 -3.80 23.95 -21.56
CA LYS A 214 -2.35 24.17 -21.43
C LYS A 214 -1.85 24.08 -19.99
N VAL A 215 -2.70 23.58 -19.09
CA VAL A 215 -2.42 23.46 -17.66
C VAL A 215 -2.23 22.00 -17.33
N THR A 216 -1.10 21.70 -16.68
CA THR A 216 -0.82 20.39 -16.09
C THR A 216 -0.83 20.55 -14.58
N CYS A 217 -1.47 19.60 -13.89
CA CYS A 217 -1.50 19.54 -12.43
C CYS A 217 -0.71 18.32 -11.96
N LEU A 218 -0.29 18.34 -10.69
CA LEU A 218 0.22 17.15 -10.00
C LEU A 218 -0.86 16.06 -9.93
N THR A 219 -0.43 14.81 -9.83
CA THR A 219 -1.33 13.66 -9.80
C THR A 219 -2.03 13.50 -8.45
N GLU A 220 -1.41 13.95 -7.34
CA GLU A 220 -2.04 13.96 -6.03
C GLU A 220 -2.17 15.37 -5.43
N MET A 221 -3.31 15.63 -4.79
CA MET A 221 -3.56 16.89 -4.08
C MET A 221 -2.63 17.11 -2.87
N HIS A 222 -2.15 16.01 -2.28
CA HIS A 222 -1.25 16.04 -1.12
C HIS A 222 0.19 15.71 -1.52
N ASP A 223 0.57 15.93 -2.79
CA ASP A 223 1.97 15.96 -3.17
C ASP A 223 2.63 17.19 -2.53
N THR A 224 3.74 16.95 -1.82
CA THR A 224 4.48 17.81 -0.85
C THR A 224 4.06 17.70 0.61
#